data_AF-A0A7J6V3E2-F1
#
_entry.id   AF-A0A7J6V3E2-F1
#
_cell.length_a   1.000
_cell.length_b   1.000
_cell.length_c   1.000
_cell.angle_alpha   90.00
_cell.angle_beta   90.00
_cell.angle_gamma   90.00
#
_symmetry.space_group_name_H-M   'P 1'
#
loop_
_entity.id
_entity.type
_entity.pdbx_description
1 polymer ?
#
loop_
_entity_poly.entity_id
_entity_poly.type
_entity_poly.pdbx_seq_one_letter_code
_entity_poly.pdbx_strand_id
1 'polypeptide(L)'
;MLTETERRRRLVVAIVVIMAVDAFFKHMGRYRRRNMTPRLPRAPYTYNRNPELRWQHTLSRFYEMASIENVVLPDLDKRVYCIFQDFMTKITKFDEMVSIASKLLVGFHQQLELLQSPPLNKTSQVVDNIVKANQTDRVKAYAQSGCRITSDGIQKVNTCQQGLRDHLSKAKGELNELQLLMDDLVCVLQTANTSTSQCQDERFSDAVLHPKEEIEYTPPIKPEVSDYAVMMAIMYNMLIQEYSMQEKIVSSLRLNSSSGELESYCLMWSVRPFVNDDIMHQAWRFIS
;
A
#
# COMPACT_ATOMS: atom_id res chain seq x y z
N MET A 1 -11.16 30.45 -15.12
CA MET A 1 -10.23 29.43 -15.68
C MET A 1 -8.87 29.60 -15.03
N LEU A 2 -8.10 28.52 -14.84
CA LEU A 2 -6.68 28.62 -14.47
C LEU A 2 -5.86 29.03 -15.71
N THR A 3 -4.87 29.89 -15.54
CA THR A 3 -3.96 30.26 -16.63
C THR A 3 -3.03 29.10 -16.99
N GLU A 4 -2.56 29.07 -18.22
CA GLU A 4 -1.62 28.05 -18.72
C GLU A 4 -0.34 27.97 -17.85
N THR A 5 0.13 29.11 -17.36
CA THR A 5 1.23 29.22 -16.39
C THR A 5 0.95 28.43 -15.11
N GLU A 6 -0.29 28.43 -14.63
CA GLU A 6 -0.70 27.78 -13.39
C GLU A 6 -0.93 26.26 -13.56
N ARG A 7 -1.41 25.83 -14.74
CA ARG A 7 -1.39 24.40 -15.13
C ARG A 7 0.05 23.87 -15.19
N ARG A 8 0.97 24.59 -15.85
CA ARG A 8 2.40 24.22 -15.89
C ARG A 8 3.05 24.22 -14.50
N ARG A 9 2.71 25.15 -13.62
CA ARG A 9 3.17 25.15 -12.21
C ARG A 9 2.69 23.92 -11.46
N ARG A 10 1.40 23.55 -11.55
CA ARG A 10 0.86 22.34 -10.91
C ARG A 10 1.55 21.07 -11.43
N LEU A 11 1.80 21.00 -12.74
CA LEU A 11 2.51 19.87 -13.34
C LEU A 11 3.97 19.79 -12.87
N VAL A 12 4.70 20.91 -12.87
CA VAL A 12 6.08 20.97 -12.35
C VAL A 12 6.11 20.61 -10.86
N VAL A 13 5.13 21.04 -10.05
CA VAL A 13 5.01 20.65 -8.64
C VAL A 13 4.76 19.14 -8.51
N ALA A 14 3.87 18.54 -9.30
CA ALA A 14 3.64 17.10 -9.28
C ALA A 14 4.90 16.30 -9.67
N ILE A 15 5.60 16.72 -10.73
CA ILE A 15 6.87 16.13 -11.17
C ILE A 15 7.94 16.27 -10.08
N VAL A 16 8.09 17.45 -9.48
CA VAL A 16 9.05 17.71 -8.39
C VAL A 16 8.70 16.90 -7.15
N VAL A 17 7.43 16.71 -6.79
CA VAL A 17 7.01 15.84 -5.68
C VAL A 17 7.36 14.37 -5.98
N ILE A 18 7.02 13.86 -7.17
CA ILE A 18 7.34 12.48 -7.57
C ILE A 18 8.87 12.25 -7.56
N MET A 19 9.65 13.19 -8.12
CA MET A 19 11.11 13.13 -8.12
C MET A 19 11.72 13.30 -6.72
N ALA A 20 11.14 14.14 -5.85
CA ALA A 20 11.60 14.31 -4.48
C ALA A 20 11.32 13.07 -3.63
N VAL A 21 10.17 12.42 -3.82
CA VAL A 21 9.82 11.15 -3.18
C VAL A 21 10.77 10.03 -3.61
N ASP A 22 11.01 9.88 -4.92
CA ASP A 22 11.99 8.93 -5.47
C ASP A 22 13.42 9.21 -4.95
N ALA A 23 13.84 10.48 -4.93
CA ALA A 23 15.14 10.89 -4.39
C ALA A 23 15.26 10.63 -2.88
N PHE A 24 14.21 10.90 -2.10
CA PHE A 24 14.15 10.65 -0.66
C PHE A 24 14.27 9.16 -0.35
N PHE A 25 13.52 8.29 -1.04
CA PHE A 25 13.64 6.85 -0.86
C PHE A 25 14.99 6.30 -1.36
N LYS A 26 15.53 6.82 -2.46
CA LYS A 26 16.93 6.53 -2.89
C LYS A 26 17.97 6.99 -1.88
N HIS A 27 17.72 8.04 -1.11
CA HIS A 27 18.58 8.48 -0.01
C HIS A 27 18.48 7.54 1.21
N MET A 28 17.26 7.24 1.67
CA MET A 28 17.00 6.32 2.79
C MET A 28 17.55 4.92 2.54
N GLY A 29 17.39 4.39 1.32
CA GLY A 29 17.97 3.10 0.90
C GLY A 29 19.50 3.07 0.88
N ARG A 30 20.17 4.23 0.77
CA ARG A 30 21.63 4.36 0.88
C ARG A 30 22.08 4.52 2.34
N TYR A 31 21.31 5.24 3.16
CA TYR A 31 21.62 5.48 4.58
C TYR A 31 21.74 4.16 5.35
N ARG A 32 20.80 3.22 5.13
CA ARG A 32 20.81 1.89 5.76
C ARG A 32 21.95 0.96 5.29
N ARG A 33 22.62 1.27 4.16
CA ARG A 33 23.76 0.47 3.64
C ARG A 33 25.13 0.90 4.17
N ARG A 34 25.29 2.08 4.78
CA ARG A 34 26.60 2.59 5.23
C ARG A 34 26.99 2.18 6.65
N ASN A 35 26.02 1.85 7.51
CA ASN A 35 26.24 1.74 8.96
C ASN A 35 26.30 0.29 9.49
N MET A 36 26.53 -0.72 8.63
CA MET A 36 26.69 -2.13 9.05
C MET A 36 27.67 -2.92 8.17
N THR A 37 28.88 -3.17 8.69
CA THR A 37 29.87 -4.15 8.20
C THR A 37 30.94 -4.39 9.27
N PRO A 38 31.71 -5.50 9.23
CA PRO A 38 31.46 -6.81 8.62
C PRO A 38 31.55 -7.94 9.69
N ARG A 39 31.53 -9.26 9.44
CA ARG A 39 31.50 -10.10 8.22
C ARG A 39 30.16 -10.91 8.22
N LEU A 40 29.99 -12.23 8.05
CA LEU A 40 30.84 -13.35 7.62
C LEU A 40 30.27 -14.00 6.32
N PRO A 41 29.98 -15.31 6.12
CA PRO A 41 29.81 -15.80 4.74
C PRO A 41 28.35 -15.79 4.24
N ARG A 42 28.20 -15.61 2.91
CA ARG A 42 26.92 -15.74 2.19
C ARG A 42 26.64 -17.18 1.81
N ALA A 43 25.37 -17.59 1.88
CA ALA A 43 24.84 -18.68 1.06
C ALA A 43 24.33 -18.13 -0.30
N PRO A 44 24.40 -18.89 -1.40
CA PRO A 44 24.01 -18.43 -2.73
C PRO A 44 22.50 -18.58 -2.97
N TYR A 45 21.72 -17.53 -2.67
CA TYR A 45 20.33 -17.43 -3.14
C TYR A 45 20.28 -16.67 -4.47
N THR A 46 19.73 -17.31 -5.50
CA THR A 46 19.54 -16.75 -6.84
C THR A 46 18.41 -15.72 -6.86
N TYR A 47 18.77 -14.44 -6.79
CA TYR A 47 17.80 -13.33 -6.78
C TYR A 47 17.15 -13.16 -8.17
N ASN A 48 15.94 -13.70 -8.33
CA ASN A 48 15.24 -13.76 -9.61
C ASN A 48 14.50 -12.43 -9.92
N ARG A 49 14.89 -11.79 -11.04
CA ARG A 49 14.27 -10.61 -11.71
C ARG A 49 13.99 -9.38 -10.83
N ASN A 50 14.72 -8.30 -11.10
CA ASN A 50 14.51 -7.00 -10.46
C ASN A 50 13.20 -6.32 -10.96
N PRO A 51 12.22 -5.99 -10.09
CA PRO A 51 11.02 -5.26 -10.48
C PRO A 51 11.25 -3.75 -10.72
N GLU A 52 12.33 -3.15 -10.22
CA GLU A 52 12.60 -1.69 -10.36
C GLU A 52 12.59 -1.22 -11.83
N LEU A 53 13.03 -2.07 -12.75
CA LEU A 53 13.13 -1.76 -14.18
C LEU A 53 11.77 -1.61 -14.87
N ARG A 54 10.68 -2.15 -14.32
CA ARG A 54 9.33 -1.97 -14.88
C ARG A 54 8.82 -0.54 -14.62
N TRP A 55 9.06 -0.03 -13.41
CA TRP A 55 8.50 1.24 -12.94
C TRP A 55 9.06 2.47 -13.66
N GLN A 56 10.35 2.46 -14.03
CA GLN A 56 10.95 3.56 -14.78
C GLN A 56 10.25 3.77 -16.13
N HIS A 57 9.87 2.69 -16.82
CA HIS A 57 9.19 2.76 -18.11
C HIS A 57 7.75 3.28 -17.99
N THR A 58 7.04 2.90 -16.93
CA THR A 58 5.68 3.40 -16.65
C THR A 58 5.70 4.88 -16.26
N LEU A 59 6.65 5.31 -15.42
CA LEU A 59 6.79 6.70 -15.00
C LEU A 59 7.23 7.63 -16.14
N SER A 60 8.15 7.20 -17.02
CA SER A 60 8.47 7.97 -18.23
C SER A 60 7.27 8.13 -19.17
N ARG A 61 6.40 7.11 -19.30
CA ARG A 61 5.16 7.24 -20.06
C ARG A 61 4.17 8.25 -19.44
N PHE A 62 4.05 8.28 -18.12
CA PHE A 62 3.25 9.32 -17.44
C PHE A 62 3.85 10.73 -17.62
N TYR A 63 5.18 10.85 -17.68
CA TYR A 63 5.87 12.11 -17.98
C TYR A 63 5.63 12.59 -19.43
N GLU A 64 5.64 11.69 -20.42
CA GLU A 64 5.33 12.01 -21.83
C GLU A 64 3.84 12.38 -22.04
N MET A 65 2.92 11.70 -21.37
CA MET A 65 1.47 11.99 -21.46
C MET A 65 1.05 13.28 -20.74
N ALA A 66 1.96 13.97 -20.05
CA ALA A 66 1.66 15.19 -19.30
C ALA A 66 1.47 16.46 -20.17
N SER A 67 1.60 16.35 -21.50
CA SER A 67 1.61 17.48 -22.46
C SER A 67 0.37 17.53 -23.37
N ILE A 68 -0.80 17.14 -22.87
CA ILE A 68 -2.04 17.00 -23.66
C ILE A 68 -2.78 18.33 -23.82
N GLU A 69 -3.03 18.73 -25.07
CA GLU A 69 -4.02 19.75 -25.43
C GLU A 69 -5.45 19.15 -25.49
N ASN A 70 -6.46 20.01 -25.31
CA ASN A 70 -7.85 19.56 -25.12
C ASN A 70 -8.54 19.19 -26.45
N VAL A 71 -8.77 17.90 -26.71
CA VAL A 71 -9.78 17.42 -27.67
C VAL A 71 -10.56 16.24 -27.08
N VAL A 72 -11.87 16.22 -27.29
CA VAL A 72 -12.82 15.31 -26.62
C VAL A 72 -13.09 14.06 -27.45
N LEU A 73 -12.73 12.89 -26.91
CA LEU A 73 -13.40 11.63 -27.24
C LEU A 73 -14.75 11.64 -26.48
N PRO A 74 -15.92 11.47 -27.13
CA PRO A 74 -17.23 11.76 -26.53
C PRO A 74 -17.67 10.89 -25.33
N ASP A 75 -16.83 9.95 -24.88
CA ASP A 75 -17.05 9.14 -23.68
C ASP A 75 -15.76 9.02 -22.82
N LEU A 76 -14.72 9.84 -23.06
CA LEU A 76 -13.39 9.71 -22.41
C LEU A 76 -13.49 9.82 -20.89
N ASP A 77 -14.05 10.93 -20.39
CA ASP A 77 -14.29 11.18 -18.96
C ASP A 77 -14.97 9.99 -18.27
N LYS A 78 -15.98 9.41 -18.93
CA LYS A 78 -16.78 8.32 -18.37
C LYS A 78 -16.03 7.00 -18.39
N ARG A 79 -15.26 6.70 -19.44
CA ARG A 79 -14.37 5.52 -19.47
C ARG A 79 -13.30 5.59 -18.38
N VAL A 80 -12.68 6.75 -18.20
CA VAL A 80 -11.71 7.02 -17.13
C VAL A 80 -12.37 6.91 -15.75
N TYR A 81 -13.57 7.47 -15.59
CA TYR A 81 -14.36 7.38 -14.36
C TYR A 81 -14.75 5.93 -14.01
N CYS A 82 -15.22 5.12 -14.96
CA CYS A 82 -15.53 3.71 -14.70
C CYS A 82 -14.29 2.93 -14.25
N ILE A 83 -13.14 3.12 -14.92
CA ILE A 83 -11.86 2.50 -14.52
C ILE A 83 -11.48 2.95 -13.09
N PHE A 84 -11.71 4.22 -12.74
CA PHE A 84 -11.49 4.72 -11.39
C PHE A 84 -12.44 4.09 -10.35
N GLN A 85 -13.72 3.90 -10.67
CA GLN A 85 -14.69 3.23 -9.80
C GLN A 85 -14.28 1.77 -9.52
N ASP A 86 -13.88 1.03 -10.55
CA ASP A 86 -13.37 -0.34 -10.42
C ASP A 86 -12.08 -0.36 -9.57
N PHE A 87 -11.16 0.58 -9.82
CA PHE A 87 -9.91 0.70 -9.07
C PHE A 87 -10.16 0.98 -7.58
N MET A 88 -11.05 1.90 -7.25
CA MET A 88 -11.44 2.21 -5.87
C MET A 88 -12.18 1.04 -5.19
N THR A 89 -12.95 0.25 -5.96
CA THR A 89 -13.55 -0.99 -5.46
C THR A 89 -12.48 -2.03 -5.09
N LYS A 90 -11.41 -2.17 -5.90
CA LYS A 90 -10.26 -3.02 -5.57
C LYS A 90 -9.47 -2.52 -4.36
N ILE A 91 -9.36 -1.20 -4.18
CA ILE A 91 -8.76 -0.59 -2.98
C ILE A 91 -9.52 -1.01 -1.72
N THR A 92 -10.86 -0.90 -1.69
CA THR A 92 -11.67 -1.31 -0.53
C THR A 92 -11.41 -2.78 -0.16
N LYS A 93 -11.43 -3.67 -1.16
CA LYS A 93 -11.17 -5.10 -0.95
C LYS A 93 -9.75 -5.39 -0.45
N PHE A 94 -8.75 -4.63 -0.91
CA PHE A 94 -7.39 -4.72 -0.36
C PHE A 94 -7.37 -4.32 1.13
N ASP A 95 -8.07 -3.23 1.49
CA ASP A 95 -8.15 -2.72 2.86
C ASP A 95 -8.78 -3.72 3.84
N GLU A 96 -9.90 -4.33 3.45
CA GLU A 96 -10.56 -5.41 4.19
C GLU A 96 -9.61 -6.58 4.47
N MET A 97 -8.82 -7.00 3.47
CA MET A 97 -7.83 -8.06 3.64
C MET A 97 -6.69 -7.66 4.58
N VAL A 98 -6.20 -6.41 4.53
CA VAL A 98 -5.20 -5.90 5.47
C VAL A 98 -5.71 -5.92 6.92
N SER A 99 -6.99 -5.58 7.14
CA SER A 99 -7.66 -5.68 8.45
C SER A 99 -7.79 -7.13 8.95
N ILE A 100 -8.10 -8.07 8.06
CA ILE A 100 -8.13 -9.51 8.38
C ILE A 100 -6.72 -10.02 8.74
N ALA A 101 -5.71 -9.65 7.95
CA ALA A 101 -4.34 -10.06 8.16
C ALA A 101 -3.71 -9.48 9.43
N SER A 102 -4.06 -8.25 9.81
CA SER A 102 -3.66 -7.67 11.10
C SER A 102 -4.10 -8.56 12.28
N LYS A 103 -5.34 -9.07 12.25
CA LYS A 103 -5.87 -9.99 13.27
C LYS A 103 -5.12 -11.33 13.30
N LEU A 104 -4.67 -11.83 12.14
CA LEU A 104 -3.83 -13.03 12.06
C LEU A 104 -2.41 -12.80 12.59
N LEU A 105 -1.84 -11.60 12.42
CA LEU A 105 -0.53 -11.23 12.97
C LEU A 105 -0.58 -11.09 14.50
N VAL A 106 -1.61 -10.42 15.03
CA VAL A 106 -1.86 -10.35 16.49
C VAL A 106 -2.13 -11.75 17.05
N GLY A 107 -2.87 -12.59 16.34
CA GLY A 107 -3.07 -14.01 16.71
C GLY A 107 -1.77 -14.80 16.75
N PHE A 108 -0.90 -14.66 15.74
CA PHE A 108 0.43 -15.27 15.72
C PHE A 108 1.26 -14.85 16.94
N HIS A 109 1.29 -13.55 17.24
CA HIS A 109 2.03 -12.97 18.37
C HIS A 109 1.54 -13.54 19.71
N GLN A 110 0.23 -13.44 20.00
CA GLN A 110 -0.36 -13.96 21.24
C GLN A 110 -0.14 -15.46 21.43
N GLN A 111 -0.30 -16.27 20.37
CA GLN A 111 -0.07 -17.71 20.47
C GLN A 111 1.41 -18.06 20.63
N LEU A 112 2.34 -17.25 20.09
CA LEU A 112 3.76 -17.46 20.28
C LEU A 112 4.23 -17.09 21.69
N GLU A 113 3.69 -16.02 22.29
CA GLU A 113 3.96 -15.69 23.70
C GLU A 113 3.51 -16.78 24.65
N LEU A 114 2.37 -17.43 24.38
CA LEU A 114 1.89 -18.59 25.15
C LEU A 114 2.80 -19.82 25.00
N LEU A 115 3.46 -20.00 23.84
CA LEU A 115 4.44 -21.08 23.62
C LEU A 115 5.82 -20.77 24.22
N GLN A 116 6.25 -19.50 24.22
CA GLN A 116 7.53 -19.06 24.78
C GLN A 116 7.46 -18.82 26.30
N SER A 117 6.26 -18.71 26.88
CA SER A 117 6.04 -18.56 28.32
C SER A 117 6.64 -19.75 29.10
N PRO A 118 7.57 -19.53 30.04
CA PRO A 118 8.19 -20.61 30.80
C PRO A 118 7.15 -21.32 31.68
N PRO A 119 7.21 -22.66 31.80
CA PRO A 119 6.19 -23.40 32.53
C PRO A 119 6.22 -23.11 34.03
N LEU A 120 5.03 -23.05 34.63
CA LEU A 120 4.85 -22.67 36.03
C LEU A 120 5.39 -23.78 36.94
N ASN A 121 6.59 -23.57 37.50
CA ASN A 121 7.36 -24.62 38.15
C ASN A 121 6.78 -25.03 39.53
N LYS A 122 5.98 -26.09 39.52
CA LYS A 122 5.33 -26.68 40.71
C LYS A 122 6.24 -27.59 41.55
N THR A 123 7.54 -27.74 41.23
CA THR A 123 8.45 -28.52 42.10
C THR A 123 8.75 -27.83 43.42
N SER A 124 8.55 -26.50 43.49
CA SER A 124 8.60 -25.77 44.76
C SER A 124 7.32 -26.00 45.57
N GLN A 125 7.46 -26.63 46.74
CA GLN A 125 6.37 -26.82 47.70
C GLN A 125 5.76 -25.49 48.16
N VAL A 126 6.51 -24.39 48.12
CA VAL A 126 5.99 -23.04 48.40
C VAL A 126 5.04 -22.57 47.29
N VAL A 127 5.39 -22.79 46.01
CA VAL A 127 4.54 -22.44 44.86
C VAL A 127 3.26 -23.28 44.85
N ASP A 128 3.39 -24.59 45.09
CA ASP A 128 2.24 -25.50 45.19
C ASP A 128 1.31 -25.12 46.35
N ASN A 129 1.86 -24.81 47.54
CA ASN A 129 1.08 -24.31 48.68
C ASN A 129 0.37 -22.97 48.38
N ILE A 130 1.03 -22.03 47.69
CA ILE A 130 0.42 -20.75 47.31
C ILE A 130 -0.75 -20.97 46.33
N VAL A 131 -0.59 -21.85 45.33
CA VAL A 131 -1.66 -22.19 44.38
C VAL A 131 -2.81 -22.92 45.09
N LYS A 132 -2.52 -23.82 46.03
CA LYS A 132 -3.50 -24.54 46.86
C LYS A 132 -4.23 -23.65 47.87
N ALA A 133 -3.63 -22.55 48.33
CA ALA A 133 -4.28 -21.56 49.18
C ALA A 133 -5.18 -20.59 48.38
N ASN A 134 -4.79 -20.23 47.15
CA ASN A 134 -5.44 -19.20 46.35
C ASN A 134 -6.31 -19.78 45.23
N GLN A 135 -7.20 -20.74 45.54
CA GLN A 135 -7.93 -21.57 44.54
C GLN A 135 -9.02 -20.86 43.69
N THR A 136 -8.87 -19.56 43.44
CA THR A 136 -9.68 -18.84 42.44
C THR A 136 -9.52 -19.47 41.06
N ASP A 137 -10.56 -19.38 40.23
CA ASP A 137 -10.51 -19.94 38.88
C ASP A 137 -9.49 -19.23 37.98
N ARG A 138 -9.19 -17.95 38.26
CA ARG A 138 -8.08 -17.21 37.65
C ARG A 138 -6.72 -17.85 37.96
N VAL A 139 -6.44 -18.19 39.23
CA VAL A 139 -5.17 -18.84 39.63
C VAL A 139 -5.09 -20.26 39.09
N LYS A 140 -6.19 -21.02 39.09
CA LYS A 140 -6.27 -22.34 38.44
C LYS A 140 -5.96 -22.25 36.95
N ALA A 141 -6.54 -21.28 36.24
CA ALA A 141 -6.29 -21.04 34.82
C ALA A 141 -4.82 -20.69 34.54
N TYR A 142 -4.20 -19.76 35.28
CA TYR A 142 -2.77 -19.46 35.17
C TYR A 142 -1.89 -20.69 35.45
N ALA A 143 -2.22 -21.49 36.47
CA ALA A 143 -1.51 -22.72 36.80
C ALA A 143 -1.76 -23.88 35.80
N GLN A 144 -2.63 -23.70 34.80
CA GLN A 144 -2.90 -24.64 33.71
C GLN A 144 -2.36 -24.14 32.35
N SER A 145 -2.44 -22.84 32.06
CA SER A 145 -1.90 -22.25 30.82
C SER A 145 -0.38 -22.37 30.77
N GLY A 146 0.31 -22.03 31.86
CA GLY A 146 1.74 -22.27 32.05
C GLY A 146 2.12 -23.77 32.20
N CYS A 147 1.27 -24.70 31.78
CA CYS A 147 1.52 -26.13 31.80
C CYS A 147 1.23 -26.80 30.43
N ARG A 148 0.96 -26.02 29.38
CA ARG A 148 0.54 -26.54 28.06
C ARG A 148 1.26 -25.88 26.88
N ILE A 149 2.52 -26.27 26.68
CA ILE A 149 3.10 -26.38 25.33
C ILE A 149 2.44 -27.61 24.66
N THR A 150 1.17 -27.48 24.27
CA THR A 150 0.42 -28.52 23.56
C THR A 150 0.52 -28.33 22.05
N SER A 151 0.44 -29.43 21.29
CA SER A 151 0.41 -29.42 19.82
C SER A 151 -0.56 -28.37 19.26
N ASP A 152 -1.74 -28.23 19.86
CA ASP A 152 -2.75 -27.18 19.62
C ASP A 152 -2.18 -25.75 19.49
N GLY A 153 -1.24 -25.32 20.35
CA GLY A 153 -0.65 -23.99 20.27
C GLY A 153 0.28 -23.83 19.06
N ILE A 154 1.08 -24.85 18.76
CA ILE A 154 1.94 -24.89 17.56
C ILE A 154 1.08 -24.92 16.30
N GLN A 155 -0.03 -25.68 16.29
CA GLN A 155 -0.99 -25.68 15.20
C GLN A 155 -1.60 -24.29 15.00
N LYS A 156 -2.03 -23.60 16.07
CA LYS A 156 -2.60 -22.23 15.97
C LYS A 156 -1.60 -21.22 15.42
N VAL A 157 -0.34 -21.26 15.85
CA VAL A 157 0.74 -20.43 15.28
C VAL A 157 0.93 -20.73 13.79
N ASN A 158 0.95 -22.02 13.41
CA ASN A 158 1.04 -22.43 12.00
C ASN A 158 -0.17 -21.98 11.18
N THR A 159 -1.39 -22.06 11.72
CA THR A 159 -2.62 -21.57 11.07
C THR A 159 -2.55 -20.06 10.82
N CYS A 160 -2.10 -19.28 11.82
CA CYS A 160 -1.91 -17.84 11.67
C CYS A 160 -0.84 -17.52 10.61
N GLN A 161 0.30 -18.23 10.63
CA GLN A 161 1.36 -18.04 9.63
C GLN A 161 0.91 -18.43 8.21
N GLN A 162 0.10 -19.49 8.06
CA GLN A 162 -0.43 -19.89 6.75
C GLN A 162 -1.45 -18.86 6.24
N GLY A 163 -2.40 -18.42 7.09
CA GLY A 163 -3.35 -17.37 6.72
C GLY A 163 -2.68 -16.06 6.31
N LEU A 164 -1.55 -15.70 6.92
CA LEU A 164 -0.72 -14.56 6.51
C LEU A 164 -0.04 -14.75 5.14
N ARG A 165 0.37 -15.98 4.78
CA ARG A 165 0.88 -16.30 3.43
C ARG A 165 -0.24 -16.28 2.39
N ASP A 166 -1.42 -16.78 2.76
CA ASP A 166 -2.61 -16.76 1.90
C ASP A 166 -3.08 -15.31 1.66
N HIS A 167 -2.97 -14.43 2.67
CA HIS A 167 -3.15 -12.98 2.52
C HIS A 167 -2.17 -12.39 1.50
N LEU A 168 -0.86 -12.63 1.62
CA LEU A 168 0.12 -12.11 0.64
C LEU A 168 -0.21 -12.59 -0.78
N SER A 169 -0.59 -13.85 -0.95
CA SER A 169 -0.98 -14.40 -2.25
C SER A 169 -2.17 -13.65 -2.86
N LYS A 170 -3.22 -13.39 -2.05
CA LYS A 170 -4.42 -12.64 -2.47
C LYS A 170 -4.13 -11.15 -2.71
N ALA A 171 -3.43 -10.50 -1.79
CA ALA A 171 -3.05 -9.08 -1.90
C ALA A 171 -2.20 -8.81 -3.15
N LYS A 172 -1.32 -9.75 -3.52
CA LYS A 172 -0.58 -9.72 -4.78
C LYS A 172 -1.49 -9.92 -6.00
N GLY A 173 -2.55 -10.71 -5.88
CA GLY A 173 -3.63 -10.81 -6.86
C GLY A 173 -4.30 -9.45 -7.12
N GLU A 174 -4.84 -8.82 -6.08
CA GLU A 174 -5.49 -7.50 -6.20
C GLU A 174 -4.52 -6.42 -6.74
N LEU A 175 -3.23 -6.45 -6.36
CA LEU A 175 -2.22 -5.54 -6.92
C LEU A 175 -1.90 -5.78 -8.40
N ASN A 176 -2.08 -6.99 -8.91
CA ASN A 176 -2.01 -7.26 -10.35
C ASN A 176 -3.27 -6.74 -11.06
N GLU A 177 -4.45 -6.87 -10.46
CA GLU A 177 -5.70 -6.33 -11.02
C GLU A 177 -5.70 -4.78 -11.02
N LEU A 178 -5.17 -4.15 -9.97
CA LEU A 178 -4.91 -2.71 -9.92
C LEU A 178 -3.89 -2.26 -10.98
N GLN A 179 -2.88 -3.08 -11.31
CA GLN A 179 -1.97 -2.82 -12.44
C GLN A 179 -2.69 -2.91 -13.78
N LEU A 180 -3.60 -3.87 -13.98
CA LEU A 180 -4.35 -4.00 -15.22
C LEU A 180 -5.24 -2.78 -15.44
N LEU A 181 -5.92 -2.28 -14.40
CA LEU A 181 -6.71 -1.04 -14.48
C LEU A 181 -5.84 0.20 -14.78
N MET A 182 -4.59 0.24 -14.29
CA MET A 182 -3.61 1.26 -14.66
C MET A 182 -3.14 1.13 -16.12
N ASP A 183 -2.92 -0.09 -16.61
CA ASP A 183 -2.51 -0.36 -18.00
C ASP A 183 -3.67 -0.08 -18.98
N ASP A 184 -4.92 -0.38 -18.60
CA ASP A 184 -6.14 -0.04 -19.34
C ASP A 184 -6.34 1.47 -19.42
N LEU A 185 -6.16 2.21 -18.32
CA LEU A 185 -6.17 3.68 -18.32
C LEU A 185 -5.14 4.25 -19.31
N VAL A 186 -3.91 3.73 -19.28
CA VAL A 186 -2.86 4.13 -20.24
C VAL A 186 -3.27 3.83 -21.68
N CYS A 187 -3.91 2.69 -21.94
CA CYS A 187 -4.45 2.36 -23.27
C CYS A 187 -5.58 3.30 -23.71
N VAL A 188 -6.49 3.69 -22.80
CA VAL A 188 -7.57 4.67 -23.07
C VAL A 188 -6.98 6.02 -23.47
N LEU A 189 -6.01 6.54 -22.70
CA LEU A 189 -5.33 7.81 -22.96
C LEU A 189 -4.52 7.77 -24.27
N GLN A 190 -3.79 6.68 -24.53
CA GLN A 190 -3.03 6.53 -25.78
C GLN A 190 -3.93 6.45 -27.01
N THR A 191 -5.10 5.82 -26.90
CA THR A 191 -6.08 5.78 -28.00
C THR A 191 -6.62 7.17 -28.33
N ALA A 192 -6.85 8.02 -27.33
CA ALA A 192 -7.25 9.41 -27.55
C ALA A 192 -6.17 10.23 -28.28
N ASN A 193 -4.90 10.06 -27.90
CA ASN A 193 -3.78 10.77 -28.51
C ASN A 193 -3.43 10.27 -29.94
N THR A 194 -3.76 9.03 -30.31
CA THR A 194 -3.54 8.55 -31.69
C THR A 194 -4.67 8.93 -32.64
N SER A 195 -5.92 8.99 -32.17
CA SER A 195 -7.05 9.46 -32.99
C SER A 195 -6.94 10.94 -33.40
N THR A 196 -6.30 11.79 -32.59
CA THR A 196 -6.08 13.21 -32.95
C THR A 196 -4.95 13.41 -33.97
N SER A 197 -3.91 12.58 -33.94
CA SER A 197 -2.75 12.66 -34.85
C SER A 197 -3.07 12.39 -36.33
N GLN A 198 -4.29 11.95 -36.67
CA GLN A 198 -4.70 11.64 -38.05
C GLN A 198 -5.64 12.70 -38.66
N CYS A 199 -5.92 13.81 -37.96
CA CYS A 199 -6.89 14.84 -38.39
C CYS A 199 -6.36 16.28 -38.28
N GLN A 200 -5.08 16.51 -38.61
CA GLN A 200 -4.50 17.85 -38.70
C GLN A 200 -3.87 18.13 -40.07
N ASP A 201 -4.73 18.49 -41.03
CA ASP A 201 -4.34 19.43 -42.09
C ASP A 201 -5.58 20.24 -42.53
N GLU A 202 -5.87 21.33 -41.81
CA GLU A 202 -6.28 22.62 -42.37
C GLU A 202 -6.28 23.70 -41.26
N ARG A 203 -6.14 24.97 -41.64
CA ARG A 203 -5.87 26.09 -40.71
C ARG A 203 -7.13 26.93 -40.47
N PHE A 204 -7.24 27.53 -39.28
CA PHE A 204 -7.82 28.88 -39.15
C PHE A 204 -7.11 29.69 -38.07
N SER A 205 -7.30 31.02 -38.09
CA SER A 205 -6.46 31.97 -37.36
C SER A 205 -7.27 33.13 -36.75
N ASP A 206 -6.87 33.49 -35.53
CA ASP A 206 -6.98 34.80 -34.88
C ASP A 206 -8.37 35.37 -34.48
N ALA A 207 -8.53 35.67 -33.18
CA ALA A 207 -8.52 37.05 -32.65
C ALA A 207 -9.53 37.40 -31.53
N VAL A 208 -9.06 38.27 -30.62
CA VAL A 208 -9.77 39.15 -29.66
C VAL A 208 -10.32 38.55 -28.34
N LEU A 209 -10.11 39.31 -27.27
CA LEU A 209 -10.45 39.07 -25.86
C LEU A 209 -11.68 39.88 -25.42
N HIS A 210 -12.31 39.51 -24.29
CA HIS A 210 -12.47 40.42 -23.13
C HIS A 210 -13.00 39.67 -21.89
N PRO A 211 -12.45 39.91 -20.68
CA PRO A 211 -12.95 39.31 -19.44
C PRO A 211 -13.95 40.21 -18.69
N LYS A 212 -14.85 39.58 -17.92
CA LYS A 212 -15.47 40.15 -16.72
C LYS A 212 -15.47 39.11 -15.61
N GLU A 213 -15.23 39.56 -14.40
CA GLU A 213 -15.29 38.76 -13.18
C GLU A 213 -16.64 38.94 -12.51
N GLU A 214 -17.27 37.85 -12.09
CA GLU A 214 -18.40 37.86 -11.17
C GLU A 214 -18.25 36.64 -10.25
N ILE A 215 -18.48 36.79 -8.95
CA ILE A 215 -18.16 35.76 -7.95
C ILE A 215 -19.32 34.77 -7.87
N GLU A 216 -19.40 33.91 -8.87
CA GLU A 216 -20.33 32.80 -8.93
C GLU A 216 -19.94 31.69 -7.93
N TYR A 217 -20.94 31.03 -7.33
CA TYR A 217 -20.72 29.88 -6.47
C TYR A 217 -20.19 28.70 -7.30
N THR A 218 -18.86 28.56 -7.38
CA THR A 218 -18.23 27.47 -8.13
C THR A 218 -18.78 26.11 -7.67
N PRO A 219 -19.41 25.31 -8.56
CA PRO A 219 -19.76 23.93 -8.25
C PRO A 219 -18.51 23.14 -7.84
N PRO A 220 -18.65 21.99 -7.14
CA PRO A 220 -17.51 21.09 -6.93
C PRO A 220 -16.86 20.79 -8.29
N ILE A 221 -15.59 21.18 -8.43
CA ILE A 221 -14.87 21.05 -9.69
C ILE A 221 -14.75 19.57 -10.00
N LYS A 222 -15.49 19.12 -11.04
CA LYS A 222 -15.39 17.76 -11.56
C LYS A 222 -13.91 17.48 -11.89
N PRO A 223 -13.32 16.38 -11.39
CA PRO A 223 -11.90 16.10 -11.65
C PRO A 223 -11.63 16.00 -13.15
N GLU A 224 -10.52 16.59 -13.61
CA GLU A 224 -10.05 16.41 -14.98
C GLU A 224 -9.54 14.97 -15.16
N VAL A 225 -9.47 14.48 -16.41
CA VAL A 225 -8.93 13.13 -16.74
C VAL A 225 -7.50 12.93 -16.19
N SER A 226 -6.73 14.01 -16.11
CA SER A 226 -5.42 14.11 -15.47
C SER A 226 -5.45 13.85 -13.96
N ASP A 227 -6.45 14.38 -13.24
CA ASP A 227 -6.58 14.22 -11.78
C ASP A 227 -6.83 12.75 -11.41
N TYR A 228 -7.70 12.06 -12.16
CA TYR A 228 -7.94 10.61 -12.00
C TYR A 228 -6.65 9.80 -12.19
N ALA A 229 -5.89 10.07 -13.25
CA ALA A 229 -4.65 9.36 -13.55
C ALA A 229 -3.56 9.57 -12.50
N VAL A 230 -3.39 10.81 -12.02
CA VAL A 230 -2.45 11.14 -10.93
C VAL A 230 -2.89 10.46 -9.63
N MET A 231 -4.17 10.50 -9.29
CA MET A 231 -4.70 9.89 -8.07
C MET A 231 -4.49 8.36 -8.05
N MET A 232 -4.81 7.66 -9.14
CA MET A 232 -4.58 6.22 -9.26
C MET A 232 -3.09 5.87 -9.15
N ALA A 233 -2.21 6.63 -9.82
CA ALA A 233 -0.77 6.40 -9.78
C ALA A 233 -0.18 6.56 -8.35
N ILE A 234 -0.65 7.55 -7.59
CA ILE A 234 -0.24 7.77 -6.21
C ILE A 234 -0.75 6.62 -5.31
N MET A 235 -2.04 6.30 -5.36
CA MET A 235 -2.62 5.23 -4.54
C MET A 235 -2.00 3.86 -4.84
N TYR A 236 -1.75 3.54 -6.11
CA TYR A 236 -1.10 2.29 -6.49
C TYR A 236 0.31 2.16 -5.90
N ASN A 237 1.07 3.26 -5.92
CA ASN A 237 2.41 3.32 -5.33
C ASN A 237 2.39 3.15 -3.79
N MET A 238 1.41 3.77 -3.11
CA MET A 238 1.20 3.56 -1.66
C MET A 238 0.95 2.08 -1.34
N LEU A 239 0.06 1.42 -2.09
CA LEU A 239 -0.31 0.03 -1.86
C LEU A 239 0.81 -0.97 -2.22
N ILE A 240 1.64 -0.69 -3.22
CA ILE A 240 2.88 -1.47 -3.47
C ILE A 240 3.83 -1.41 -2.28
N GLN A 241 4.04 -0.22 -1.71
CA GLN A 241 4.97 -0.04 -0.59
C GLN A 241 4.44 -0.70 0.69
N GLU A 242 3.14 -0.57 0.95
CA GLU A 242 2.41 -1.24 2.03
C GLU A 242 2.49 -2.78 1.89
N TYR A 243 2.16 -3.34 0.72
CA TYR A 243 2.37 -4.77 0.45
C TYR A 243 3.83 -5.19 0.65
N SER A 244 4.79 -4.38 0.20
CA SER A 244 6.22 -4.69 0.36
C SER A 244 6.64 -4.64 1.83
N MET A 245 5.98 -3.87 2.69
CA MET A 245 6.18 -3.94 4.14
C MET A 245 5.61 -5.24 4.71
N GLN A 246 4.36 -5.56 4.38
CA GLN A 246 3.67 -6.78 4.83
C GLN A 246 4.41 -8.06 4.40
N GLU A 247 4.90 -8.12 3.16
CA GLU A 247 5.70 -9.23 2.63
C GLU A 247 6.98 -9.46 3.45
N LYS A 248 7.64 -8.37 3.88
CA LYS A 248 8.83 -8.46 4.74
C LYS A 248 8.49 -8.95 6.15
N ILE A 249 7.42 -8.44 6.76
CA ILE A 249 6.94 -8.86 8.08
C ILE A 249 6.61 -10.36 8.10
N VAL A 250 5.75 -10.83 7.19
CA VAL A 250 5.37 -12.26 7.13
C VAL A 250 6.59 -13.14 6.81
N SER A 251 7.54 -12.63 6.02
CA SER A 251 8.80 -13.34 5.71
C SER A 251 9.78 -13.41 6.88
N SER A 252 9.72 -12.51 7.87
CA SER A 252 10.58 -12.55 9.06
C SER A 252 9.99 -13.37 10.22
N LEU A 253 8.67 -13.59 10.30
CA LEU A 253 8.05 -14.38 11.39
C LEU A 253 8.68 -15.77 11.60
N ARG A 254 9.19 -16.04 12.81
CA ARG A 254 9.71 -17.35 13.24
C ARG A 254 9.13 -17.76 14.60
N LEU A 255 9.24 -19.04 14.93
CA LEU A 255 8.87 -19.56 16.26
C LEU A 255 9.76 -19.02 17.40
N ASN A 256 10.91 -18.43 17.06
CA ASN A 256 11.83 -17.75 17.96
C ASN A 256 11.92 -16.23 17.73
N SER A 257 10.97 -15.63 16.99
CA SER A 257 10.80 -14.17 16.98
C SER A 257 10.47 -13.69 18.40
N SER A 258 10.99 -12.54 18.77
CA SER A 258 10.82 -11.99 20.13
C SER A 258 9.52 -11.20 20.27
N SER A 259 8.98 -11.09 21.50
CA SER A 259 7.76 -10.30 21.77
C SER A 259 7.87 -8.86 21.22
N GLY A 260 8.92 -8.11 21.58
CA GLY A 260 9.10 -6.73 21.09
C GLY A 260 9.34 -6.57 19.58
N GLU A 261 9.84 -7.61 18.90
CA GLU A 261 9.89 -7.67 17.43
C GLU A 261 8.48 -7.83 16.84
N LEU A 262 7.66 -8.69 17.44
CA LEU A 262 6.27 -8.94 17.03
C LEU A 262 5.35 -7.77 17.37
N GLU A 263 5.53 -7.10 18.51
CA GLU A 263 4.91 -5.81 18.84
C GLU A 263 5.24 -4.76 17.78
N SER A 264 6.53 -4.64 17.40
CA SER A 264 6.98 -3.71 16.35
C SER A 264 6.32 -4.01 15.00
N TYR A 265 6.14 -5.29 14.65
CA TYR A 265 5.44 -5.70 13.43
C TYR A 265 3.93 -5.44 13.50
N CYS A 266 3.27 -5.72 14.62
CA CYS A 266 1.86 -5.40 14.82
C CYS A 266 1.61 -3.89 14.74
N LEU A 267 2.49 -3.09 15.35
CA LEU A 267 2.44 -1.63 15.28
C LEU A 267 2.61 -1.15 13.84
N MET A 268 3.65 -1.60 13.12
CA MET A 268 3.87 -1.25 11.71
C MET A 268 2.66 -1.60 10.82
N TRP A 269 2.06 -2.78 11.01
CA TRP A 269 0.86 -3.20 10.26
C TRP A 269 -0.37 -2.37 10.61
N SER A 270 -0.47 -1.86 11.83
CA SER A 270 -1.61 -1.06 12.30
C SER A 270 -1.52 0.42 11.90
N VAL A 271 -0.31 0.99 11.85
CA VAL A 271 -0.10 2.40 11.48
C VAL A 271 0.15 2.63 9.99
N ARG A 272 0.29 1.55 9.19
CA ARG A 272 0.34 1.55 7.71
C ARG A 272 1.13 2.72 7.10
N PRO A 273 2.42 2.88 7.45
CA PRO A 273 3.19 4.12 7.24
C PRO A 273 3.49 4.47 5.77
N PHE A 274 2.96 3.70 4.82
CA PHE A 274 3.04 3.94 3.38
C PHE A 274 1.70 4.36 2.76
N VAL A 275 0.60 4.31 3.52
CA VAL A 275 -0.72 4.80 3.13
C VAL A 275 -0.93 6.18 3.75
N ASN A 276 -1.47 7.12 2.98
CA ASN A 276 -1.83 8.45 3.44
C ASN A 276 -3.36 8.59 3.37
N ASP A 277 -4.00 8.70 4.54
CA ASP A 277 -5.46 8.71 4.63
C ASP A 277 -6.09 9.97 4.02
N ASP A 278 -5.41 11.13 4.02
CA ASP A 278 -5.90 12.35 3.35
C ASP A 278 -6.03 12.14 1.83
N ILE A 279 -5.06 11.46 1.21
CA ILE A 279 -5.08 11.12 -0.21
C ILE A 279 -6.18 10.10 -0.50
N MET A 280 -6.37 9.10 0.37
CA MET A 280 -7.45 8.12 0.23
C MET A 280 -8.83 8.81 0.35
N HIS A 281 -9.01 9.70 1.32
CA HIS A 281 -10.21 10.52 1.46
C HIS A 281 -10.43 11.47 0.28
N GLN A 282 -9.38 12.07 -0.28
CA GLN A 282 -9.48 12.89 -1.49
C GLN A 282 -9.91 12.06 -2.70
N ALA A 283 -9.40 10.84 -2.86
CA ALA A 283 -9.81 9.91 -3.91
C ALA A 283 -11.29 9.51 -3.81
N TRP A 284 -11.80 9.25 -2.60
CA TRP A 284 -13.24 8.95 -2.40
C TRP A 284 -14.15 10.10 -2.84
N ARG A 285 -13.70 11.35 -2.72
CA ARG A 285 -14.43 12.54 -3.20
C ARG A 285 -14.55 12.63 -4.72
N PHE A 286 -13.83 11.80 -5.49
CA PHE A 286 -13.97 11.73 -6.95
C PHE A 286 -15.10 10.78 -7.40
N ILE A 287 -15.75 10.08 -6.46
CA ILE A 287 -16.92 9.18 -6.65
C ILE A 287 -18.17 9.67 -5.90
N SER A 288 -18.10 10.85 -5.27
CA SER A 288 -19.14 11.43 -4.41
C SER A 288 -20.08 12.35 -5.17
#